data_AF-A0A6J7ILU2-F1
#
_entry.id   AF-A0A6J7ILU2-F1
#
_cell.length_a   1.000
_cell.length_b   1.000
_cell.length_c   1.000
_cell.angle_alpha   90.00
_cell.angle_beta   90.00
_cell.angle_gamma   90.00
#
_symmetry.space_group_name_H-M   'P 1'
#
loop_
_entity.id
_entity.type
_entity.pdbx_description
1 polymer ?
#
loop_
_entity_poly.entity_id
_entity_poly.type
_entity_poly.pdbx_seq_one_letter_code
_entity_poly.pdbx_strand_id
1 'polypeptide(L)'
;MQGVTLASLHAAKGLEWDAVFIVGLADGTLPISHAIGNDPSANNEAAVEEERRLLYVGVTRARVHLHLSWALARNEGGRKSRRRSRFLVGLVPEDSPASRIAAPAAKRSGPKCRICGKPLIGTSATMLGRCDSCPSNVDIALLDALKSWRLDKSRELKVPAYVVFSDNTLTAIAEQQPQDERGLVAIPGIGAKKLERFGEDVLTVVRSSDR
;
A
#
# COMPACT_ATOMS: atom_id res chain seq x y z
N MET A 1 -5.24 -47.95 8.14
CA MET A 1 -4.31 -46.84 8.46
C MET A 1 -5.12 -45.77 9.17
N GLN A 2 -4.84 -45.49 10.45
CA GLN A 2 -5.49 -44.39 11.18
C GLN A 2 -4.69 -43.12 10.93
N GLY A 3 -5.35 -42.06 10.49
CA GLY A 3 -4.71 -40.80 10.13
C GLY A 3 -5.69 -39.64 10.12
N VAL A 4 -5.15 -38.42 10.07
CA VAL A 4 -5.96 -37.20 10.00
C VAL A 4 -6.48 -37.00 8.58
N THR A 5 -7.77 -36.70 8.43
CA THR A 5 -8.37 -36.33 7.14
C THR A 5 -8.23 -34.82 6.92
N LEU A 6 -7.59 -34.43 5.82
CA LEU A 6 -7.60 -33.05 5.34
C LEU A 6 -8.59 -32.95 4.18
N ALA A 7 -9.56 -32.05 4.32
CA ALA A 7 -10.60 -31.84 3.33
C ALA A 7 -10.94 -30.35 3.21
N SER A 8 -11.45 -29.95 2.05
CA SER A 8 -12.11 -28.65 1.91
C SER A 8 -13.51 -28.71 2.56
N LEU A 9 -14.07 -27.55 2.91
CA LEU A 9 -15.43 -27.46 3.47
C LEU A 9 -16.48 -28.11 2.55
N HIS A 10 -16.32 -27.97 1.22
CA HIS A 10 -17.19 -28.60 0.23
C HIS A 10 -17.12 -30.13 0.25
N ALA A 11 -15.91 -30.68 0.36
CA ALA A 11 -15.69 -32.13 0.38
C ALA A 11 -16.15 -32.78 1.69
N ALA A 12 -16.32 -31.99 2.76
CA ALA A 12 -16.79 -32.47 4.05
C ALA A 12 -18.32 -32.67 4.13
N LYS A 13 -19.07 -32.27 3.09
CA LYS A 13 -20.54 -32.38 3.09
C LYS A 13 -20.98 -33.84 3.24
N GLY A 14 -21.87 -34.09 4.19
CA GLY A 14 -22.41 -35.43 4.46
C GLY A 14 -21.50 -36.34 5.30
N LEU A 15 -20.33 -35.85 5.71
CA LEU A 15 -19.41 -36.55 6.61
C LEU A 15 -19.47 -35.95 8.02
N GLU A 16 -19.02 -36.70 9.02
CA GLU A 16 -18.95 -36.24 10.41
C GLU A 16 -17.74 -36.84 11.11
N TRP A 17 -17.19 -36.10 12.07
CA TRP A 17 -16.05 -36.52 12.90
C TRP A 17 -16.26 -36.10 14.35
N ASP A 18 -15.66 -36.83 15.28
CA ASP A 18 -15.72 -36.46 16.70
C ASP A 18 -15.00 -35.13 16.98
N ALA A 19 -13.91 -34.84 16.24
CA ALA A 19 -13.19 -33.59 16.31
C ALA A 19 -12.96 -32.97 14.92
N VAL A 20 -13.27 -31.69 14.77
CA VAL A 20 -13.05 -30.91 13.53
C VAL A 20 -12.25 -29.65 13.83
N PHE A 21 -11.25 -29.38 12.99
CA PHE A 21 -10.43 -28.18 13.02
C PHE A 21 -10.72 -27.35 11.76
N ILE A 22 -11.43 -26.23 11.92
CA ILE A 22 -11.63 -25.27 10.83
C ILE A 22 -10.54 -24.20 10.93
N VAL A 23 -9.58 -24.28 10.02
CA VAL A 23 -8.40 -23.43 10.01
C VAL A 23 -8.51 -22.29 9.01
N GLY A 24 -7.84 -21.17 9.29
CA GLY A 24 -7.73 -20.06 8.35
C GLY A 24 -8.97 -19.17 8.25
N LEU A 25 -9.75 -19.05 9.34
CA LEU A 25 -10.95 -18.19 9.42
C LEU A 25 -10.59 -16.70 9.45
N ALA A 26 -10.17 -16.20 8.31
CA ALA A 26 -9.81 -14.80 8.06
C ALA A 26 -10.61 -14.25 6.87
N ASP A 27 -10.95 -12.96 6.93
CA ASP A 27 -11.53 -12.26 5.77
C ASP A 27 -10.55 -12.34 4.58
N GLY A 28 -11.07 -12.72 3.42
CA GLY A 28 -10.30 -13.01 2.21
C GLY A 28 -9.97 -14.50 2.04
N THR A 29 -10.18 -15.33 3.06
CA THR A 29 -10.12 -16.81 3.01
C THR A 29 -11.49 -17.43 3.24
N LEU A 30 -12.20 -17.05 4.31
CA LEU A 30 -13.60 -17.43 4.53
C LEU A 30 -14.30 -16.29 5.29
N PRO A 31 -15.09 -15.43 4.63
CA PRO A 31 -15.42 -15.48 3.21
C PRO A 31 -14.22 -15.21 2.28
N ILE A 32 -14.19 -15.85 1.12
CA ILE A 32 -13.16 -15.64 0.09
C ILE A 32 -13.15 -14.19 -0.42
N SER A 33 -11.99 -13.73 -0.88
CA SER A 33 -11.78 -12.34 -1.33
C SER A 33 -12.78 -11.89 -2.41
N HIS A 34 -13.20 -12.80 -3.28
CA HIS A 34 -14.17 -12.53 -4.35
C HIS A 34 -15.58 -12.23 -3.80
N ALA A 35 -15.99 -12.88 -2.72
CA ALA A 35 -17.29 -12.66 -2.10
C ALA A 35 -17.38 -11.30 -1.37
N ILE A 36 -16.24 -10.74 -0.95
CA ILE A 36 -16.16 -9.48 -0.19
C ILE A 36 -15.69 -8.29 -1.02
N GLY A 37 -15.67 -8.43 -2.35
CA GLY A 37 -15.25 -7.36 -3.27
C GLY A 37 -16.11 -6.10 -3.15
N ASN A 38 -15.55 -4.96 -3.56
CA ASN A 38 -16.26 -3.68 -3.57
C ASN A 38 -16.90 -3.38 -4.93
N ASP A 39 -17.12 -4.39 -5.77
CA ASP A 39 -17.80 -4.20 -7.06
C ASP A 39 -19.26 -3.81 -6.79
N PRO A 40 -19.70 -2.59 -7.16
CA PRO A 40 -21.06 -2.12 -6.94
C PRO A 40 -22.12 -2.90 -7.74
N SER A 41 -21.70 -3.65 -8.77
CA SER A 41 -22.57 -4.44 -9.64
C SER A 41 -22.68 -5.92 -9.25
N ALA A 42 -21.82 -6.40 -8.34
CA ALA A 42 -21.81 -7.79 -7.91
C ALA A 42 -22.77 -8.01 -6.73
N ASN A 43 -23.51 -9.13 -6.77
CA ASN A 43 -24.37 -9.56 -5.66
C ASN A 43 -23.51 -10.14 -4.50
N ASN A 44 -22.69 -9.27 -3.90
CA ASN A 44 -21.72 -9.62 -2.88
C ASN A 44 -22.39 -10.17 -1.61
N GLU A 45 -23.61 -9.73 -1.31
CA GLU A 45 -24.35 -10.20 -0.15
C GLU A 45 -24.75 -11.67 -0.29
N ALA A 46 -25.30 -12.09 -1.44
CA ALA A 46 -25.62 -13.49 -1.70
C ALA A 46 -24.36 -14.38 -1.71
N ALA A 47 -23.24 -13.88 -2.23
CA ALA A 47 -21.96 -14.58 -2.21
C ALA A 47 -21.41 -14.75 -0.78
N VAL A 48 -21.49 -13.72 0.05
CA VAL A 48 -21.12 -13.80 1.48
C VAL A 48 -22.05 -14.77 2.22
N GLU A 49 -23.34 -14.77 1.90
CA GLU A 49 -24.29 -15.67 2.54
C GLU A 49 -24.07 -17.13 2.13
N GLU A 50 -23.64 -17.40 0.90
CA GLU A 50 -23.19 -18.73 0.48
C GLU A 50 -21.94 -19.17 1.26
N GLU A 51 -20.95 -18.29 1.43
CA GLU A 51 -19.76 -18.57 2.25
C GLU A 51 -20.12 -18.80 3.72
N ARG A 52 -21.16 -18.13 4.24
CA ARG A 52 -21.70 -18.37 5.59
C ARG A 52 -22.30 -19.77 5.68
N ARG A 53 -23.07 -20.21 4.67
CA ARG A 53 -23.58 -21.58 4.58
C ARG A 53 -22.45 -22.60 4.54
N LEU A 54 -21.35 -22.31 3.84
CA LEU A 54 -20.17 -23.18 3.84
C LEU A 54 -19.54 -23.30 5.23
N LEU A 55 -19.40 -22.21 5.98
CA LEU A 55 -18.96 -22.27 7.37
C LEU A 55 -19.92 -23.11 8.22
N TYR A 56 -21.23 -22.91 8.09
CA TYR A 56 -22.24 -23.67 8.81
C TYR A 56 -22.13 -25.18 8.53
N VAL A 57 -21.93 -25.57 7.27
CA VAL A 57 -21.66 -26.97 6.91
C VAL A 57 -20.44 -27.49 7.66
N GLY A 58 -19.32 -26.76 7.64
CA GLY A 58 -18.09 -27.14 8.37
C GLY A 58 -18.31 -27.32 9.88
N VAL A 59 -18.97 -26.36 10.51
CA VAL A 59 -19.29 -26.36 11.95
C VAL A 59 -20.09 -27.60 12.32
N THR A 60 -21.11 -27.93 11.51
CA THR A 60 -22.00 -29.08 11.77
C THR A 60 -21.37 -30.43 11.43
N ARG A 61 -20.12 -30.49 10.95
CA ARG A 61 -19.42 -31.78 10.79
C ARG A 61 -18.80 -32.28 12.11
N ALA A 62 -18.70 -31.41 13.12
CA ALA A 62 -18.16 -31.74 14.42
C ALA A 62 -19.22 -32.35 15.34
N ARG A 63 -18.96 -33.54 15.89
CA ARG A 63 -19.87 -34.19 16.84
C ARG A 63 -19.60 -33.79 18.29
N VAL A 64 -18.33 -33.65 18.66
CA VAL A 64 -17.93 -33.41 20.06
C VAL A 64 -17.04 -32.16 20.20
N HIS A 65 -16.00 -32.05 19.37
CA HIS A 65 -15.00 -31.00 19.47
C HIS A 65 -14.93 -30.17 18.19
N LEU A 66 -15.08 -28.85 18.33
CA LEU A 66 -14.88 -27.89 17.25
C LEU A 66 -13.78 -26.91 17.63
N HIS A 67 -12.72 -26.87 16.83
CA HIS A 67 -11.64 -25.90 16.96
C HIS A 67 -11.64 -24.95 15.76
N LEU A 68 -11.63 -23.66 16.06
CA LEU A 68 -11.63 -22.58 15.07
C LEU A 68 -10.31 -21.81 15.18
N SER A 69 -9.61 -21.58 14.07
CA SER A 69 -8.36 -20.83 14.09
C SER A 69 -8.22 -19.83 12.94
N TRP A 70 -7.48 -18.76 13.19
CA TRP A 70 -7.13 -17.73 12.21
C TRP A 70 -5.71 -17.22 12.48
N ALA A 71 -5.10 -16.64 11.45
CA ALA A 71 -3.75 -16.08 11.53
C ALA A 71 -3.79 -14.59 11.20
N LEU A 72 -2.97 -13.79 11.92
CA LEU A 72 -2.85 -12.36 11.68
C LEU A 72 -2.00 -12.03 10.44
N ALA A 73 -1.17 -12.97 9.98
CA ALA A 73 -0.35 -12.88 8.78
C ALA A 73 -0.49 -14.15 7.92
N ARG A 74 -0.15 -14.08 6.64
CA ARG A 74 -0.17 -15.25 5.73
C ARG A 74 1.03 -16.17 5.96
N ASN A 75 2.20 -15.56 6.18
CA ASN A 75 3.47 -16.25 6.42
C ASN A 75 3.97 -15.89 7.83
N GLU A 76 4.76 -16.79 8.41
CA GLU A 76 5.46 -16.53 9.67
C GLU A 76 6.37 -15.30 9.55
N GLY A 77 6.43 -14.48 10.60
CA GLY A 77 7.15 -13.19 10.59
C GLY A 77 6.58 -12.12 9.63
N GLY A 78 5.55 -12.45 8.85
CA GLY A 78 4.95 -11.53 7.89
C GLY A 78 4.17 -10.39 8.53
N ARG A 79 3.88 -9.36 7.72
CA ARG A 79 3.04 -8.23 8.14
C ARG A 79 1.66 -8.73 8.60
N LYS A 80 1.27 -8.35 9.82
CA LYS A 80 -0.01 -8.71 10.45
C LYS A 80 -1.19 -7.94 9.85
N SER A 81 -1.52 -8.19 8.57
CA SER A 81 -2.57 -7.48 7.84
C SER A 81 -3.88 -8.25 7.69
N ARG A 82 -3.92 -9.54 8.04
CA ARG A 82 -5.15 -10.35 7.95
C ARG A 82 -6.10 -10.00 9.07
N ARG A 83 -7.38 -9.88 8.72
CA ARG A 83 -8.46 -9.70 9.70
C ARG A 83 -9.10 -11.05 9.97
N ARG A 84 -9.49 -11.28 11.23
CA ARG A 84 -10.37 -12.40 11.62
C ARG A 84 -11.62 -12.40 10.74
N SER A 85 -12.13 -13.58 10.40
CA SER A 85 -13.36 -13.73 9.62
C SER A 85 -14.50 -12.99 10.31
N ARG A 86 -15.27 -12.23 9.52
CA ARG A 86 -16.51 -11.57 9.98
C ARG A 86 -17.54 -12.53 10.57
N PHE A 87 -17.50 -13.81 10.21
CA PHE A 87 -18.43 -14.81 10.74
C PHE A 87 -18.14 -15.20 12.20
N LEU A 88 -16.99 -14.80 12.75
CA LEU A 88 -16.63 -15.05 14.15
C LEU A 88 -17.06 -13.92 15.10
N VAL A 89 -17.59 -12.81 14.57
CA VAL A 89 -18.10 -11.71 15.39
C VAL A 89 -19.27 -12.20 16.24
N GLY A 90 -19.21 -11.94 17.55
CA GLY A 90 -20.22 -12.40 18.51
C GLY A 90 -20.11 -13.87 18.95
N LEU A 91 -19.30 -14.70 18.27
CA LEU A 91 -19.03 -16.09 18.69
C LEU A 91 -17.91 -16.21 19.72
N VAL A 92 -17.00 -15.23 19.76
CA VAL A 92 -15.87 -15.18 20.70
C VAL A 92 -16.07 -13.96 21.60
N PRO A 93 -16.00 -14.11 22.94
CA PRO A 93 -16.06 -12.98 23.88
C PRO A 93 -15.04 -11.90 23.52
N GLU A 94 -15.43 -10.62 23.53
CA GLU A 94 -14.56 -9.51 23.09
C GLU A 94 -13.31 -9.32 23.96
N ASP A 95 -13.36 -9.77 25.21
CA ASP A 95 -12.25 -9.77 26.17
C ASP A 95 -11.28 -10.95 25.99
N SER A 96 -11.66 -11.96 25.19
CA SER A 96 -10.80 -13.10 24.89
C SER A 96 -9.51 -12.64 24.18
N PRO A 97 -8.33 -13.19 24.51
CA PRO A 97 -7.12 -12.99 23.70
C PRO A 97 -7.31 -13.35 22.23
N ALA A 98 -8.27 -14.23 21.94
CA ALA A 98 -8.67 -14.65 20.60
C ALA A 98 -9.56 -13.60 19.88
N SER A 99 -10.06 -12.59 20.58
CA SER A 99 -10.78 -11.47 19.97
C SER A 99 -9.87 -10.34 19.48
N ARG A 100 -8.56 -10.44 19.69
CA ARG A 100 -7.59 -9.48 19.14
C ARG A 100 -7.56 -9.55 17.61
N ILE A 101 -8.27 -8.64 16.96
CA ILE A 101 -8.21 -8.42 15.51
C ILE A 101 -6.90 -7.69 15.19
N ALA A 102 -6.26 -8.02 14.07
CA ALA A 102 -5.15 -7.20 13.57
C ALA A 102 -5.60 -5.74 13.43
N ALA A 103 -4.84 -4.81 14.00
CA ALA A 103 -5.12 -3.40 13.83
C ALA A 103 -5.24 -3.09 12.32
N PRO A 104 -6.25 -2.31 11.90
CA PRO A 104 -6.34 -1.88 10.51
C PRO A 104 -4.99 -1.29 10.12
N ALA A 105 -4.42 -1.74 9.01
CA ALA A 105 -3.25 -1.08 8.46
C ALA A 105 -3.59 0.41 8.32
N ALA A 106 -2.86 1.28 9.02
CA ALA A 106 -3.05 2.72 8.90
C ALA A 106 -3.04 3.06 7.41
N LYS A 107 -4.13 3.68 6.93
CA LYS A 107 -4.19 4.17 5.55
C LYS A 107 -3.01 5.12 5.41
N ARG A 108 -2.00 4.74 4.61
CA ARG A 108 -0.91 5.66 4.27
C ARG A 108 -1.57 6.84 3.57
N SER A 109 -1.53 8.03 4.17
CA SER A 109 -1.99 9.22 3.49
C SER A 109 -1.12 9.39 2.25
N GLY A 110 -1.73 9.48 1.07
CA GLY A 110 -1.03 9.78 -0.16
C GLY A 110 -0.30 11.14 -0.09
N PRO A 111 0.53 11.45 -1.09
CA PRO A 111 1.21 12.73 -1.16
C PRO A 111 0.18 13.88 -1.15
N LYS A 112 0.49 14.95 -0.41
CA LYS A 112 -0.36 16.14 -0.29
C LYS A 112 0.30 17.33 -0.97
N CYS A 113 -0.52 18.22 -1.50
CA CYS A 113 -0.07 19.49 -2.08
C CYS A 113 0.62 20.33 -1.01
N ARG A 114 1.84 20.79 -1.29
CA ARG A 114 2.62 21.64 -0.38
C ARG A 114 1.98 23.02 -0.13
N ILE A 115 1.09 23.46 -1.03
CA ILE A 115 0.45 24.77 -0.98
C ILE A 115 -0.90 24.70 -0.26
N CYS A 116 -1.81 23.83 -0.70
CA CYS A 116 -3.18 23.78 -0.18
C CYS A 116 -3.51 22.55 0.69
N GLY A 117 -2.58 21.61 0.86
CA GLY A 117 -2.76 20.41 1.68
C GLY A 117 -3.69 19.32 1.11
N LYS A 118 -4.34 19.56 -0.04
CA LYS A 118 -5.21 18.57 -0.70
C LYS A 118 -4.41 17.36 -1.22
N PRO A 119 -5.00 16.15 -1.28
CA PRO A 119 -4.34 14.99 -1.87
C PRO A 119 -3.94 15.25 -3.33
N LEU A 120 -2.71 14.86 -3.70
CA LEU A 120 -2.23 14.94 -5.08
C LEU A 120 -2.70 13.71 -5.85
N ILE A 121 -3.24 13.95 -7.04
CA ILE A 121 -3.75 12.91 -7.95
C ILE A 121 -2.87 12.92 -9.19
N GLY A 122 -2.37 11.74 -9.56
CA GLY A 122 -1.52 11.56 -10.74
C GLY A 122 -0.03 11.84 -10.50
N THR A 123 0.78 11.36 -11.44
CA THR A 123 2.24 11.39 -11.35
C THR A 123 2.78 12.80 -11.41
N SER A 124 2.30 13.65 -12.32
CA SER A 124 2.82 15.01 -12.48
C SER A 124 2.60 15.88 -11.25
N ALA A 125 1.38 15.90 -10.70
CA ALA A 125 1.06 16.65 -9.49
C ALA A 125 1.90 16.16 -8.29
N THR A 126 2.10 14.84 -8.18
CA THR A 126 2.98 14.25 -7.17
C THR A 126 4.42 14.71 -7.35
N MET A 127 4.95 14.68 -8.58
CA MET A 127 6.34 15.04 -8.86
C MET A 127 6.63 16.54 -8.65
N LEU A 128 5.65 17.40 -8.95
CA LEU A 128 5.73 18.84 -8.69
C LEU A 128 5.52 19.20 -7.20
N GLY A 129 4.91 18.30 -6.43
CA GLY A 129 4.55 18.56 -5.04
C GLY A 129 3.39 19.55 -4.85
N ARG A 130 2.68 19.92 -5.94
CA ARG A 130 1.50 20.79 -5.91
C ARG A 130 0.44 20.35 -6.92
N CYS A 131 -0.83 20.70 -6.66
CA CYS A 131 -1.89 20.47 -7.62
C CYS A 131 -1.87 21.52 -8.72
N ASP A 132 -2.48 21.19 -9.86
CA ASP A 132 -2.64 22.04 -11.04
C ASP A 132 -3.26 23.42 -10.75
N SER A 133 -4.19 23.47 -9.79
CA SER A 133 -4.93 24.65 -9.37
C SER A 133 -4.19 25.55 -8.39
N CYS A 134 -3.01 25.15 -7.91
CA CYS A 134 -2.17 26.00 -7.05
C CYS A 134 -1.14 26.79 -7.87
N PRO A 135 -0.81 28.02 -7.44
CA PRO A 135 0.10 28.89 -8.17
C PRO A 135 1.49 28.25 -8.35
N SER A 136 2.10 28.61 -9.48
CA SER A 136 3.41 28.14 -9.91
C SER A 136 4.42 29.28 -9.76
N ASN A 137 5.27 29.21 -8.73
CA ASN A 137 6.32 30.21 -8.50
C ASN A 137 7.65 29.75 -9.12
N VAL A 138 7.60 29.27 -10.38
CA VAL A 138 8.81 28.77 -11.07
C VAL A 138 9.70 29.95 -11.40
N ASP A 139 10.94 29.92 -10.92
CA ASP A 139 11.99 30.76 -11.47
C ASP A 139 12.43 30.19 -12.82
N ILE A 140 12.13 30.94 -13.89
CA ILE A 140 12.41 30.54 -15.27
C ILE A 140 13.93 30.52 -15.54
N ALA A 141 14.67 31.49 -15.00
CA ALA A 141 16.11 31.58 -15.21
C ALA A 141 16.82 30.39 -14.53
N LEU A 142 16.43 30.08 -13.29
CA LEU A 142 16.94 28.90 -12.60
C LEU A 142 16.55 27.61 -13.31
N LEU A 143 15.32 27.49 -13.81
CA LEU A 143 14.88 26.31 -14.55
C LEU A 143 15.73 26.08 -15.81
N ASP A 144 16.06 27.13 -16.54
CA ASP A 144 16.88 27.03 -17.75
C ASP A 144 18.36 26.73 -17.42
N ALA A 145 18.89 27.27 -16.33
CA ALA A 145 20.20 26.90 -15.80
C ALA A 145 20.25 25.41 -15.42
N LEU A 146 19.23 24.91 -14.72
CA LEU A 146 19.10 23.50 -14.35
C LEU A 146 18.97 22.58 -15.57
N LYS A 147 18.23 22.99 -16.61
CA LYS A 147 18.12 22.23 -17.86
C LYS A 147 19.45 22.15 -18.59
N SER A 148 20.19 23.25 -18.65
CA SER A 148 21.53 23.31 -19.25
C SER A 148 22.51 22.40 -18.51
N TRP A 149 22.58 22.54 -17.18
CA TRP A 149 23.39 21.67 -16.32
C TRP A 149 23.03 20.19 -16.51
N ARG A 150 21.73 19.85 -16.54
CA ARG A 150 21.28 18.47 -16.75
C ARG A 150 21.74 17.93 -18.10
N LEU A 151 21.67 18.74 -19.16
CA LEU A 151 22.10 18.34 -20.50
C LEU A 151 23.60 18.03 -20.51
N ASP A 152 24.42 18.87 -19.89
CA ASP A 152 25.86 18.65 -19.80
C ASP A 152 26.20 17.40 -18.98
N LYS A 153 25.56 17.22 -17.82
CA LYS A 153 25.73 16.01 -17.01
C LYS A 153 25.30 14.75 -17.74
N SER A 154 24.22 14.82 -18.53
CA SER A 154 23.74 13.68 -19.30
C SER A 154 24.70 13.27 -20.41
N ARG A 155 25.36 14.24 -21.05
CA ARG A 155 26.41 14.01 -22.06
C ARG A 155 27.67 13.40 -21.43
N GLU A 156 28.12 13.92 -20.29
CA GLU A 156 29.25 13.37 -19.53
C GLU A 156 29.03 11.90 -19.19
N LEU A 157 27.83 11.58 -18.71
CA LEU A 157 27.45 10.24 -18.31
C LEU A 157 26.99 9.34 -19.46
N LYS A 158 26.88 9.87 -20.68
CA LYS A 158 26.38 9.18 -21.88
C LYS A 158 25.01 8.53 -21.67
N VAL A 159 24.10 9.23 -20.99
CA VAL A 159 22.72 8.79 -20.76
C VAL A 159 21.73 9.85 -21.24
N PRO A 160 20.48 9.48 -21.56
CA PRO A 160 19.44 10.47 -21.82
C PRO A 160 19.22 11.42 -20.64
N ALA A 161 18.95 12.71 -20.90
CA ALA A 161 18.84 13.74 -19.86
C ALA A 161 17.84 13.42 -18.74
N TYR A 162 16.69 12.81 -19.09
CA TYR A 162 15.66 12.45 -18.11
C TYR A 162 16.14 11.43 -17.05
N VAL A 163 17.22 10.68 -17.32
CA VAL A 163 17.82 9.73 -16.37
C VAL A 163 18.47 10.46 -15.19
N VAL A 164 19.08 11.63 -15.46
CA VAL A 164 19.65 12.50 -14.42
C VAL A 164 18.50 13.04 -13.56
N PHE A 165 17.61 13.84 -14.15
CA PHE A 165 16.34 14.28 -13.53
C PHE A 165 15.25 14.47 -14.59
N SER A 166 14.00 14.20 -14.22
CA SER A 166 12.84 14.50 -15.08
C SER A 166 12.56 16.00 -15.10
N ASP A 167 11.82 16.47 -16.10
CA ASP A 167 11.42 17.89 -16.20
C ASP A 167 10.60 18.33 -14.99
N ASN A 168 9.72 17.46 -14.47
CA ASN A 168 8.94 17.76 -13.26
C ASN A 168 9.84 17.95 -12.04
N THR A 169 10.90 17.15 -11.88
CA THR A 169 11.83 17.32 -10.76
C THR A 169 12.62 18.63 -10.90
N LEU A 170 13.10 18.98 -12.10
CA LEU A 170 13.77 20.27 -12.32
C LEU A 170 12.83 21.46 -12.06
N THR A 171 11.59 21.37 -12.52
CA THR A 171 10.55 22.37 -12.27
C THR A 171 10.31 22.52 -10.77
N ALA A 172 10.20 21.40 -10.04
CA ALA A 172 10.01 21.41 -8.60
C ALA A 172 11.20 22.03 -7.85
N ILE A 173 12.44 21.79 -8.30
CA ILE A 173 13.64 22.45 -7.75
C ILE A 173 13.59 23.95 -8.00
N ALA A 174 13.26 24.38 -9.22
CA ALA A 174 13.17 25.80 -9.57
C ALA A 174 12.06 26.54 -8.79
N GLU A 175 10.96 25.86 -8.43
CA GLU A 175 9.90 26.45 -7.60
C GLU A 175 10.19 26.44 -6.09
N GLN A 176 11.01 25.49 -5.61
CA GLN A 176 11.25 25.29 -4.17
C GLN A 176 12.58 25.87 -3.70
N GLN A 177 13.52 26.10 -4.62
CA GLN A 177 14.84 26.69 -4.38
C GLN A 177 15.52 26.12 -3.12
N PRO A 178 15.71 24.78 -3.04
CA PRO A 178 16.28 24.15 -1.86
C PRO A 178 17.70 24.63 -1.62
N GLN A 179 17.99 25.06 -0.38
CA GLN A 179 19.29 25.62 0.00
C GLN A 179 20.23 24.57 0.62
N ASP A 180 19.71 23.39 0.94
CA ASP A 180 20.43 22.27 1.55
C ASP A 180 19.96 20.91 1.01
N GLU A 181 20.70 19.86 1.36
CA GLU A 181 20.37 18.48 0.97
C GLU A 181 19.00 18.02 1.48
N ARG A 182 18.59 18.51 2.66
CA ARG A 182 17.28 18.17 3.25
C ARG A 182 16.15 18.70 2.37
N GLY A 183 16.27 19.92 1.88
CA GLY A 183 15.36 20.52 0.91
C GLY A 183 15.31 19.73 -0.40
N LEU A 184 16.46 19.26 -0.91
CA LEU A 184 16.49 18.42 -2.12
C LEU A 184 15.79 17.07 -1.91
N VAL A 185 16.04 16.37 -0.81
CA VAL A 185 15.40 15.06 -0.52
C VAL A 185 13.89 15.19 -0.35
N ALA A 186 13.39 16.35 0.09
CA ALA A 186 11.96 16.60 0.18
C ALA A 186 11.27 16.66 -1.19
N ILE A 187 12.02 16.88 -2.28
CA ILE A 187 11.48 16.95 -3.65
C ILE A 187 11.28 15.55 -4.21
N PRO A 188 10.06 15.20 -4.66
CA PRO A 188 9.79 13.91 -5.28
C PRO A 188 10.66 13.64 -6.51
N GLY A 189 11.27 12.45 -6.55
CA GLY A 189 12.20 12.05 -7.60
C GLY A 189 13.68 12.16 -7.22
N ILE A 190 14.00 12.75 -6.06
CA ILE A 190 15.36 12.85 -5.52
C ILE A 190 15.54 11.82 -4.39
N GLY A 191 15.93 10.60 -4.76
CA GLY A 191 16.29 9.55 -3.81
C GLY A 191 17.76 9.64 -3.37
N ALA A 192 18.13 8.88 -2.33
CA ALA A 192 19.48 8.87 -1.74
C ALA A 192 20.62 8.77 -2.77
N LYS A 193 20.51 7.84 -3.74
CA LYS A 193 21.52 7.68 -4.80
C LYS A 193 21.69 8.91 -5.70
N LYS A 194 20.60 9.63 -5.98
CA LYS A 194 20.66 10.84 -6.81
C LYS A 194 21.19 12.02 -6.02
N LEU A 195 20.85 12.11 -4.74
CA LEU A 195 21.40 13.10 -3.83
C LEU A 195 22.93 12.93 -3.72
N GLU A 196 23.39 11.71 -3.45
CA GLU A 196 24.83 11.41 -3.35
C GLU A 196 25.57 11.75 -4.65
N ARG A 197 24.97 11.49 -5.81
CA ARG A 197 25.62 11.67 -7.11
C ARG A 197 25.56 13.10 -7.66
N PHE A 198 24.50 13.85 -7.36
CA PHE A 198 24.19 15.11 -8.04
C PHE A 198 23.81 16.26 -7.09
N GLY A 199 23.69 16.00 -5.79
CA GLY A 199 23.14 16.96 -4.83
C GLY A 199 23.95 18.26 -4.74
N GLU A 200 25.27 18.15 -4.59
CA GLU A 200 26.17 19.30 -4.49
C GLU A 200 26.15 20.17 -5.76
N ASP A 201 26.22 19.55 -6.93
CA ASP A 201 26.14 20.23 -8.22
C ASP A 201 24.83 21.03 -8.34
N VAL A 202 23.69 20.41 -8.01
CA VAL A 202 22.37 21.07 -8.09
C VAL A 202 22.28 22.23 -7.10
N LEU A 203 22.74 22.05 -5.85
CA LEU A 203 22.75 23.14 -4.87
C LEU A 203 23.63 24.30 -5.31
N THR A 204 24.72 24.02 -6.00
CA THR A 204 25.59 25.06 -6.57
C THR A 204 24.85 25.86 -7.65
N VAL A 205 24.12 25.19 -8.54
CA VAL A 205 23.28 25.86 -9.57
C VAL A 205 22.20 26.71 -8.91
N VAL A 206 21.50 26.19 -7.90
CA VAL A 206 20.44 26.94 -7.19
C VAL A 206 21.01 28.19 -6.53
N ARG A 207 22.12 28.08 -5.79
CA ARG A 207 22.75 29.21 -5.11
C ARG A 207 23.33 30.26 -6.07
N SER A 208 23.69 29.85 -7.29
CA SER A 208 24.22 30.77 -8.30
C SER A 208 23.14 31.64 -8.96
N SER A 209 21.88 31.21 -8.92
CA SER A 209 20.75 31.93 -9.51
C SER A 209 20.16 33.01 -8.59
N ASP A 210 20.49 32.99 -7.29
CA ASP A 210 20.07 33.99 -6.28
C ASP A 210 20.90 35.29 -6.33
N ARG A 211 21.79 35.45 -7.32
CA ARG A 211 22.79 36.52 -7.41
C ARG A 211 22.63 37.35 -8.68
#